data_AF-A0A8J4FFR7-F1
#
_entry.id   AF-A0A8J4FFR7-F1
#
_cell.length_a   1.000
_cell.length_b   1.000
_cell.length_c   1.000
_cell.angle_alpha   90.00
_cell.angle_beta   90.00
_cell.angle_gamma   90.00
#
_symmetry.space_group_name_H-M   'P 1'
#
loop_
_entity.id
_entity.type
_entity.pdbx_description
1 polymer ?
#
loop_
_entity_poly.entity_id
_entity_poly.type
_entity_poly.pdbx_seq_one_letter_code
_entity_poly.pdbx_strand_id
1 'polypeptide(L)'
;MYFYLVPLLRIQELLGECRTIIEVADWDQLRQALSRIEGPPNNVRQNLDNVIALIPEAKTASRAQELSADLYEYLRSLDYQRYFDAIPQKVISGAQNAQYAQFSLSSLQAAQVKLTELLSLVPKDQLQLARDQLAVGY
;
A
#
# COMPACT_ATOMS: atom_id res chain seq x y z
N MET A 1 8.02 -15.68 9.70
CA MET A 1 7.61 -14.26 9.73
C MET A 1 8.28 -13.47 8.61
N TYR A 2 9.61 -13.49 8.47
CA TYR A 2 10.32 -12.75 7.41
C TYR A 2 9.81 -13.00 5.97
N PHE A 3 9.42 -14.23 5.63
CA PHE A 3 8.83 -14.55 4.32
C PHE A 3 7.61 -13.70 3.94
N TYR A 4 6.80 -13.30 4.92
CA TYR A 4 5.62 -12.45 4.71
C TYR A 4 5.98 -10.95 4.73
N LEU A 5 7.17 -10.59 5.21
CA LEU A 5 7.65 -9.21 5.21
C LEU A 5 8.27 -8.81 3.87
N VAL A 6 8.91 -9.74 3.14
CA VAL A 6 9.51 -9.44 1.83
C VAL A 6 8.49 -8.88 0.82
N PRO A 7 7.27 -9.46 0.68
CA PRO A 7 6.20 -8.85 -0.11
C PRO A 7 5.83 -7.43 0.35
N LEU A 8 5.76 -7.18 1.66
CA LEU A 8 5.38 -5.87 2.21
C LEU A 8 6.45 -4.81 1.96
N LEU A 9 7.73 -5.19 1.97
CA LEU A 9 8.83 -4.30 1.59
C LEU A 9 8.79 -3.96 0.10
N ARG A 10 8.47 -4.93 -0.77
CA ARG A 10 8.23 -4.66 -2.21
C ARG A 10 7.03 -3.74 -2.42
N ILE A 11 5.96 -3.92 -1.65
CA ILE A 11 4.81 -3.01 -1.69
C ILE A 11 5.22 -1.60 -1.27
N GLN A 12 6.11 -1.45 -0.29
CA GLN A 12 6.64 -0.13 0.10
C GLN A 12 7.35 0.57 -1.07
N GLU A 13 8.13 -0.17 -1.87
CA GLU A 13 8.77 0.33 -3.09
C GLU A 13 7.72 0.70 -4.17
N LEU A 14 6.75 -0.17 -4.44
CA LEU A 14 5.66 0.07 -5.40
C LEU A 14 4.83 1.32 -5.03
N LEU A 15 4.60 1.56 -3.74
CA LEU A 15 3.95 2.79 -3.28
C LEU A 15 4.81 4.01 -3.55
N GLY A 16 6.14 3.90 -3.53
CA GLY A 16 7.05 4.95 -3.97
C GLY A 16 6.84 5.31 -5.45
N GLU A 17 6.73 4.29 -6.31
CA GLU A 17 6.51 4.45 -7.76
C GLU A 17 5.16 5.10 -8.08
N CYS A 18 4.11 4.81 -7.30
CA CYS A 18 2.78 5.37 -7.48
C CYS A 18 2.77 6.91 -7.46
N ARG A 19 3.72 7.55 -6.77
CA ARG A 19 3.79 9.02 -6.66
C ARG A 19 3.91 9.67 -8.03
N THR A 20 4.88 9.23 -8.83
CA THR A 20 5.14 9.79 -10.17
C THR A 20 3.98 9.50 -11.12
N ILE A 21 3.39 8.30 -11.02
CA ILE A 21 2.21 7.90 -11.81
C ILE A 21 1.02 8.84 -11.55
N ILE A 22 0.75 9.17 -10.28
CA ILE A 22 -0.33 10.08 -9.89
C ILE A 22 -0.02 11.53 -10.31
N GLU A 23 1.24 11.97 -10.18
CA GLU A 23 1.66 13.33 -10.59
C GLU A 23 1.43 13.59 -12.08
N VAL A 24 1.58 12.58 -12.94
CA VAL A 24 1.26 12.67 -14.38
C VAL A 24 -0.17 12.24 -14.72
N ALA A 25 -0.96 11.86 -13.70
CA ALA A 25 -2.33 11.39 -13.82
C ALA A 25 -2.52 10.19 -14.78
N ASP A 26 -1.56 9.26 -14.79
CA ASP A 26 -1.68 8.00 -15.52
C ASP A 26 -2.48 6.97 -14.68
N TRP A 27 -3.80 7.09 -14.76
CA TRP A 27 -4.73 6.27 -13.97
C TRP A 27 -4.72 4.79 -14.36
N ASP A 28 -4.40 4.47 -15.61
CA ASP A 28 -4.28 3.08 -16.06
C ASP A 28 -3.04 2.42 -15.46
N GLN A 29 -1.90 3.12 -15.48
CA GLN A 29 -0.68 2.63 -14.85
C GLN A 29 -0.85 2.53 -13.32
N LEU A 30 -1.60 3.46 -12.69
CA LEU A 30 -1.91 3.40 -11.26
C LEU A 30 -2.71 2.14 -10.93
N ARG A 31 -3.75 1.83 -11.70
CA ARG A 31 -4.53 0.59 -11.54
C ARG A 31 -3.69 -0.67 -11.69
N GLN A 32 -2.74 -0.67 -12.63
CA GLN A 32 -1.80 -1.79 -12.78
C GLN A 32 -0.90 -1.93 -11.55
N ALA A 33 -0.39 -0.82 -11.00
CA ALA A 33 0.41 -0.84 -9.77
C ALA A 33 -0.41 -1.36 -8.58
N LEU A 34 -1.66 -0.90 -8.42
CA LEU A 34 -2.58 -1.39 -7.39
C LEU A 34 -2.87 -2.88 -7.55
N SER A 35 -3.08 -3.37 -8.77
CA SER A 35 -3.26 -4.80 -9.03
C SER A 35 -2.03 -5.62 -8.66
N ARG A 36 -0.80 -5.09 -8.85
CA ARG A 36 0.43 -5.75 -8.40
C ARG A 36 0.57 -5.75 -6.87
N ILE A 37 0.03 -4.74 -6.18
CA ILE A 37 0.02 -4.68 -4.70
C ILE A 37 -0.99 -5.70 -4.14
N GLU A 38 -2.20 -5.74 -4.71
CA GLU A 38 -3.30 -6.59 -4.27
C GLU A 38 -3.11 -8.06 -4.68
N GLY A 39 -2.45 -8.32 -5.80
CA GLY A 39 -2.29 -9.65 -6.39
C GLY A 39 -0.93 -10.31 -6.16
N PRO A 40 -0.72 -11.54 -6.67
CA PRO A 40 0.54 -12.26 -6.54
C PRO A 40 1.70 -11.54 -7.25
N PRO A 41 2.93 -11.60 -6.71
CA PRO A 41 3.33 -12.31 -5.49
C PRO A 41 3.11 -11.50 -4.20
N ASN A 42 2.60 -10.26 -4.29
CA ASN A 42 2.61 -9.33 -3.17
C ASN A 42 1.44 -9.54 -2.21
N ASN A 43 0.25 -9.84 -2.72
CA ASN A 43 -0.96 -10.19 -1.97
C ASN A 43 -1.05 -9.45 -0.62
N VAL A 44 -1.08 -8.09 -0.66
CA VAL A 44 -0.92 -7.24 0.53
C VAL A 44 -1.78 -7.71 1.70
N ARG A 45 -3.02 -8.15 1.39
CA ARG A 45 -3.97 -8.65 2.37
C ARG A 45 -3.49 -9.86 3.14
N GLN A 46 -3.19 -10.91 2.40
CA GLN A 46 -2.78 -12.17 2.98
C GLN A 46 -1.47 -12.03 3.76
N ASN A 47 -0.51 -11.24 3.25
CA ASN A 47 0.77 -11.06 3.92
C ASN A 47 0.64 -10.26 5.23
N LEU A 48 -0.21 -9.23 5.27
CA LEU A 48 -0.47 -8.50 6.51
C LEU A 48 -1.20 -9.37 7.54
N ASP A 49 -2.23 -10.12 7.12
CA ASP A 49 -2.95 -11.04 8.02
C ASP A 49 -1.99 -12.09 8.62
N ASN A 50 -1.09 -12.63 7.81
CA ASN A 50 -0.07 -13.58 8.26
C ASN A 50 0.96 -12.95 9.20
N VAL A 51 1.38 -11.71 8.98
CA VAL A 51 2.29 -10.99 9.89
C VAL A 51 1.60 -10.74 11.22
N ILE A 52 0.37 -10.25 11.21
CA ILE A 52 -0.42 -9.96 12.40
C ILE A 52 -0.63 -11.22 13.24
N ALA A 53 -0.96 -12.35 12.62
CA ALA A 53 -1.17 -13.62 13.31
C ALA A 53 0.09 -14.14 14.03
N LEU A 54 1.28 -13.67 13.65
CA LEU A 54 2.55 -14.03 14.25
C LEU A 54 3.02 -13.05 15.35
N ILE A 55 2.28 -11.95 15.60
CA ILE A 55 2.58 -11.02 16.69
C ILE A 55 2.08 -11.64 18.01
N PRO A 56 2.98 -11.91 18.98
CA PRO A 56 2.60 -12.62 20.21
C PRO A 56 1.83 -11.75 21.20
N GLU A 57 2.10 -10.45 21.22
CA GLU A 57 1.45 -9.52 22.15
C GLU A 57 0.10 -9.05 21.58
N ALA A 58 -0.99 -9.39 22.27
CA ALA A 58 -2.35 -9.09 21.82
C ALA A 58 -2.59 -7.60 21.54
N LYS A 59 -2.06 -6.70 22.38
CA LYS A 59 -2.20 -5.24 22.17
C LYS A 59 -1.52 -4.78 20.88
N THR A 60 -0.33 -5.29 20.61
CA THR A 60 0.42 -4.99 19.39
C THR A 60 -0.25 -5.60 18.16
N ALA A 61 -0.81 -6.80 18.28
CA ALA A 61 -1.60 -7.43 17.21
C ALA A 61 -2.87 -6.61 16.88
N SER A 62 -3.63 -6.17 17.88
CA SER A 62 -4.81 -5.31 17.67
C SER A 62 -4.42 -3.99 17.01
N ARG A 63 -3.31 -3.36 17.44
CA ARG A 63 -2.82 -2.15 16.77
C ARG A 63 -2.44 -2.41 15.31
N ALA A 64 -1.79 -3.53 15.03
CA ALA A 64 -1.44 -3.91 13.66
C ALA A 64 -2.68 -4.19 12.79
N GLN A 65 -3.77 -4.72 13.36
CA GLN A 65 -5.05 -4.89 12.67
C GLN A 65 -5.69 -3.56 12.28
N GLU A 66 -5.72 -2.58 13.19
CA GLU A 66 -6.21 -1.23 12.89
C GLU A 66 -5.41 -0.58 11.76
N LEU A 67 -4.08 -0.66 11.83
CA LEU A 67 -3.20 -0.13 10.79
C LEU A 67 -3.38 -0.82 9.44
N SER A 68 -3.59 -2.13 9.45
CA SER A 68 -3.88 -2.92 8.25
C SER A 68 -5.20 -2.50 7.62
N ALA A 69 -6.26 -2.32 8.42
CA ALA A 69 -7.55 -1.82 7.96
C ALA A 69 -7.43 -0.41 7.32
N ASP A 70 -6.79 0.53 8.04
CA ASP A 70 -6.53 1.87 7.54
C ASP A 70 -5.76 1.83 6.21
N LEU A 71 -4.73 0.99 6.12
CA LEU A 71 -3.93 0.83 4.92
C LEU A 71 -4.79 0.40 3.72
N TYR A 72 -5.69 -0.58 3.87
CA TYR A 72 -6.57 -0.96 2.75
C TYR A 72 -7.50 0.16 2.32
N GLU A 73 -8.06 0.91 3.26
CA GLU A 73 -8.93 2.04 2.92
C GLU A 73 -8.15 3.09 2.10
N TYR A 74 -6.92 3.39 2.48
CA TYR A 74 -6.07 4.28 1.70
C TYR A 74 -5.66 3.70 0.34
N LEU A 75 -5.34 2.40 0.26
CA LEU A 75 -5.04 1.74 -1.02
C LEU A 75 -6.24 1.78 -1.97
N ARG A 76 -7.45 1.59 -1.46
CA ARG A 76 -8.69 1.71 -2.25
C ARG A 76 -8.96 3.14 -2.69
N SER A 77 -8.61 4.11 -1.84
CA SER A 77 -8.75 5.54 -2.13
C SER A 77 -7.74 6.06 -3.16
N LEU A 78 -6.67 5.31 -3.47
CA LEU A 78 -5.74 5.67 -4.55
C LEU A 78 -6.40 5.65 -5.93
N ASP A 79 -7.34 4.72 -6.16
CA ASP A 79 -8.14 4.74 -7.37
C ASP A 79 -9.37 5.63 -7.16
N TYR A 80 -9.24 6.89 -7.57
CA TYR A 80 -10.31 7.88 -7.44
C TYR A 80 -11.62 7.42 -8.10
N GLN A 81 -11.59 6.55 -9.13
CA GLN A 81 -12.83 6.07 -9.76
C GLN A 81 -13.59 5.14 -8.81
N ARG A 82 -12.89 4.26 -8.08
CA ARG A 82 -13.49 3.42 -7.04
C ARG A 82 -13.99 4.24 -5.84
N TYR A 83 -13.40 5.41 -5.59
CA TYR A 83 -13.82 6.30 -4.50
C TYR A 83 -14.99 7.23 -4.90
N PHE A 84 -14.98 7.73 -6.13
CA PHE A 84 -15.97 8.66 -6.69
C PHE A 84 -16.90 7.95 -7.69
N ASP A 85 -17.36 6.73 -7.38
CA ASP A 85 -18.26 5.85 -8.18
C ASP A 85 -19.50 6.57 -8.80
N ALA A 86 -19.79 7.81 -8.39
CA ALA A 86 -20.88 8.64 -8.87
C ALA A 86 -20.58 9.55 -10.09
N ILE A 87 -19.35 9.62 -10.61
CA ILE A 87 -19.02 10.56 -11.70
C ILE A 87 -19.09 9.83 -13.05
N PRO A 88 -20.11 10.09 -13.88
CA PRO A 88 -20.21 9.45 -15.19
C PRO A 88 -18.93 9.74 -16.00
N GLN A 89 -18.53 8.77 -16.85
CA GLN A 89 -17.36 8.76 -17.75
C GLN A 89 -17.32 9.94 -18.74
N LYS A 90 -17.37 11.16 -18.24
CA LYS A 90 -17.14 12.39 -18.99
C LYS A 90 -15.65 12.66 -18.96
N VAL A 91 -15.18 13.24 -20.07
CA VAL A 91 -13.83 13.79 -20.20
C VAL A 91 -13.52 14.61 -18.94
N ILE A 92 -12.57 14.11 -18.14
CA ILE A 92 -12.14 14.76 -16.91
C ILE A 92 -11.45 16.05 -17.32
N SER A 93 -11.95 17.19 -16.83
CA SER A 93 -11.29 18.47 -17.08
C SER A 93 -9.92 18.48 -16.39
N GLY A 94 -8.96 19.28 -16.89
CA GLY A 94 -7.64 19.39 -16.25
C GLY A 94 -7.72 19.79 -14.77
N ALA A 95 -8.69 20.63 -14.39
CA ALA A 95 -8.93 21.01 -12.99
C ALA A 95 -9.43 19.85 -12.11
N GLN A 96 -10.34 19.02 -12.62
CA GLN A 96 -10.78 17.80 -11.91
C GLN A 96 -9.65 16.79 -11.79
N ASN A 97 -8.83 16.64 -12.83
CA ASN A 97 -7.69 15.73 -12.82
C ASN A 97 -6.67 16.12 -11.73
N ALA A 98 -6.42 17.43 -11.56
CA ALA A 98 -5.57 17.95 -10.50
C ALA A 98 -6.14 17.67 -9.09
N GLN A 99 -7.47 17.79 -8.92
CA GLN A 99 -8.12 17.46 -7.64
C GLN A 99 -8.01 15.97 -7.31
N TYR A 100 -8.21 15.09 -8.30
CA TYR A 100 -8.04 13.64 -8.11
C TYR A 100 -6.60 13.27 -7.82
N ALA A 101 -5.64 13.89 -8.50
CA ALA A 101 -4.22 13.69 -8.22
C ALA A 101 -3.88 14.11 -6.79
N GLN A 102 -4.35 15.27 -6.33
CA GLN A 102 -4.13 15.75 -4.97
C GLN A 102 -4.74 14.81 -3.91
N PHE A 103 -5.96 14.33 -4.14
CA PHE A 103 -6.62 13.36 -3.28
C PHE A 103 -5.82 12.05 -3.21
N SER A 104 -5.49 11.49 -4.38
CA SER A 104 -4.75 10.23 -4.49
C SER A 104 -3.35 10.34 -3.88
N LEU A 105 -2.65 11.46 -4.03
CA LEU A 105 -1.35 11.70 -3.38
C LEU A 105 -1.47 11.74 -1.85
N SER A 106 -2.56 12.30 -1.33
CA SER A 106 -2.82 12.34 0.10
C SER A 106 -3.10 10.93 0.65
N SER A 107 -3.89 10.15 -0.07
CA SER A 107 -4.12 8.73 0.23
C SER A 107 -2.84 7.91 0.12
N LEU A 108 -2.00 8.18 -0.87
CA LEU A 108 -0.69 7.52 -1.04
C LEU A 108 0.21 7.74 0.15
N GLN A 109 0.35 9.00 0.57
CA GLN A 109 1.16 9.37 1.72
C GLN A 109 0.65 8.68 2.99
N ALA A 110 -0.67 8.66 3.19
CA ALA A 110 -1.27 7.98 4.34
C ALA A 110 -1.01 6.46 4.30
N ALA A 111 -1.16 5.80 3.14
CA ALA A 111 -0.84 4.39 2.97
C ALA A 111 0.63 4.08 3.30
N GLN A 112 1.56 4.89 2.80
CA GLN A 112 3.00 4.75 3.08
C GLN A 112 3.30 4.88 4.58
N VAL A 113 2.68 5.84 5.26
CA VAL A 113 2.81 6.03 6.71
C VAL A 113 2.28 4.82 7.46
N LYS A 114 1.07 4.33 7.13
CA LYS A 114 0.47 3.17 7.81
C LYS A 114 1.28 1.90 7.64
N LEU A 115 1.80 1.65 6.44
CA LEU A 115 2.68 0.52 6.19
C LEU A 115 3.98 0.64 6.99
N THR A 116 4.57 1.84 7.07
CA THR A 116 5.79 2.09 7.86
C THR A 116 5.55 1.90 9.35
N GLU A 117 4.44 2.42 9.88
CA GLU A 117 4.02 2.20 11.28
C GLU A 117 3.84 0.71 11.56
N LEU A 118 3.17 -0.03 10.68
CA LEU A 118 2.96 -1.47 10.86
C LEU A 118 4.29 -2.24 10.86
N LEU A 119 5.17 -1.94 9.91
CA LEU A 119 6.51 -2.53 9.86
C LEU A 119 7.32 -2.20 11.12
N SER A 120 7.11 -1.04 11.75
CA SER A 120 7.79 -0.70 13.02
C SER A 120 7.36 -1.54 14.23
N LEU A 121 6.19 -2.21 14.15
CA LEU A 121 5.70 -3.13 15.18
C LEU A 121 6.35 -4.52 15.10
N VAL A 122 7.07 -4.79 14.03
CA VAL A 122 7.76 -6.06 13.79
C VAL A 122 9.16 -6.03 14.43
N PRO A 123 9.63 -7.13 15.03
CA PRO A 123 11.01 -7.24 15.52
C PRO A 123 12.05 -6.87 14.44
N LYS A 124 13.03 -6.05 14.85
CA LYS A 124 14.01 -5.46 13.93
C LYS A 124 14.87 -6.50 13.20
N ASP A 125 15.18 -7.61 13.86
CA ASP A 125 15.91 -8.75 13.28
C ASP A 125 15.13 -9.38 12.12
N GLN A 126 13.81 -9.56 12.26
CA GLN A 126 12.96 -10.11 11.20
C GLN A 126 12.85 -9.17 10.01
N LEU A 127 12.76 -7.85 10.26
CA LEU A 127 12.79 -6.84 9.20
C LEU A 127 14.14 -6.82 8.47
N GLN A 128 15.25 -6.94 9.19
CA GLN A 128 16.57 -6.95 8.58
C GLN A 128 16.75 -8.19 7.69
N LEU A 129 16.38 -9.37 8.16
CA LEU A 129 16.40 -10.59 7.35
C LEU A 129 15.57 -10.46 6.07
N ALA A 130 14.39 -9.84 6.15
CA ALA A 130 13.55 -9.60 4.99
C ALA A 130 14.19 -8.60 4.00
N ARG A 131 14.86 -7.55 4.50
CA ARG A 131 15.61 -6.60 3.66
C ARG A 131 16.80 -7.25 2.97
N ASP A 132 17.56 -8.06 3.71
CA ASP A 132 18.72 -8.78 3.15
C ASP A 132 18.27 -9.74 2.04
N GLN A 133 17.18 -10.47 2.26
CA GLN A 133 16.59 -11.35 1.25
C GLN A 133 16.11 -10.57 0.01
N LEU A 134 15.55 -9.37 0.19
CA LEU A 134 15.13 -8.52 -0.92
C LEU A 134 16.33 -8.03 -1.74
N ALA A 135 17.43 -7.67 -1.08
CA ALA A 135 18.66 -7.20 -1.73
C ALA A 135 19.38 -8.31 -2.53
N VAL A 136 19.25 -9.58 -2.12
CA VAL A 136 19.83 -10.74 -2.82
C VAL A 136 18.93 -11.27 -3.94
N GLY A 137 17.65 -10.91 -3.94
CA GLY A 137 16.62 -11.41 -4.86
C GLY A 137 16.52 -10.70 -6.22
N TYR A 138 17.50 -9.86 -6.57
CA TYR A 138 17.63 -9.17 -7.86
C TYR A 138 18.88 -9.62 -8.63
#